data_AF-A0A7J6I972-F1
#
_entry.id   AF-A0A7J6I972-F1
#
_cell.length_a   1.000
_cell.length_b   1.000
_cell.length_c   1.000
_cell.angle_alpha   90.00
_cell.angle_beta   90.00
_cell.angle_gamma   90.00
#
_symmetry.space_group_name_H-M   'P 1'
#
loop_
_entity.id
_entity.type
_entity.pdbx_description
1 polymer ?
#
loop_
_entity_poly.entity_id
_entity_poly.type
_entity_poly.pdbx_seq_one_letter_code
_entity_poly.pdbx_strand_id
1 'polypeptide(L)'
;MRLDSVSGEKTVVILEIRGTMREEEIEKLRGVVKDCVSKHLYSSAIFFADKVIAFTNDPVNIYIYAQALYLDYHYCRAYHLLNSSQNVLQDLQFRYLAAKCLWLVGVIFVDYLTI
;
A
#
# COMPACT_ATOMS: atom_id res chain seq x y z
N MET A 1 5.65 -31.93 19.36
CA MET A 1 6.02 -31.96 17.93
C MET A 1 5.88 -30.53 17.42
N ARG A 2 7.01 -29.83 17.30
CA ARG A 2 7.13 -28.42 16.92
C ARG A 2 6.72 -28.24 15.47
N LEU A 3 5.85 -27.27 15.20
CA LEU A 3 5.85 -26.52 13.95
C LEU A 3 5.92 -25.05 14.34
N ASP A 4 7.16 -24.63 14.59
CA ASP A 4 7.54 -23.25 14.82
C ASP A 4 7.06 -22.42 13.61
N SER A 5 6.30 -21.36 13.89
CA SER A 5 5.77 -20.43 12.90
C SER A 5 6.89 -19.54 12.36
N VAL A 6 7.75 -20.13 11.53
CA VAL A 6 8.81 -19.49 10.73
C VAL A 6 8.16 -18.70 9.58
N SER A 7 7.41 -17.66 9.91
CA SER A 7 6.87 -16.69 8.95
C SER A 7 7.42 -15.28 9.20
N GLY A 8 7.76 -14.96 10.45
CA GLY A 8 8.31 -13.65 10.82
C GLY A 8 9.77 -13.43 10.41
N GLU A 9 10.61 -14.46 10.40
CA GLU A 9 12.05 -14.27 10.14
C GLU A 9 12.39 -14.16 8.65
N LYS A 10 11.65 -14.83 7.76
CA LYS A 10 11.99 -14.83 6.33
C LYS A 10 11.76 -13.47 5.65
N THR A 11 10.89 -12.62 6.20
CA THR A 11 10.73 -11.24 5.72
C THR A 11 11.83 -10.32 6.27
N VAL A 12 12.32 -10.58 7.49
CA VAL A 12 13.40 -9.78 8.11
C VAL A 12 14.71 -9.94 7.32
N VAL A 13 15.08 -11.16 6.91
CA VAL A 13 16.34 -11.39 6.17
C VAL A 13 16.34 -10.88 4.72
N ILE A 14 15.18 -10.64 4.09
CA ILE A 14 15.12 -10.05 2.73
C ILE A 14 15.23 -8.50 2.79
N LEU A 15 14.96 -7.88 3.93
CA LEU A 15 15.02 -6.42 4.11
C LEU A 15 16.43 -5.90 4.45
N GLU A 16 17.35 -6.76 4.89
CA GLU A 16 18.64 -6.33 5.44
C GLU A 16 19.70 -5.98 4.38
N ILE A 17 19.45 -6.23 3.08
CA ILE A 17 20.41 -5.98 1.98
C ILE A 17 20.02 -4.74 1.14
N ARG A 18 18.82 -4.20 1.30
CA ARG A 18 18.34 -3.06 0.48
C ARG A 18 18.63 -1.72 1.12
N GLY A 19 19.91 -1.37 1.13
CA GLY A 19 20.43 0.00 1.27
C GLY A 19 19.97 0.73 2.51
N THR A 20 20.89 0.94 3.45
CA THR A 20 20.74 1.84 4.60
C THR A 20 20.59 3.31 4.15
N MET A 21 19.47 3.62 3.51
CA MET A 21 18.95 4.98 3.41
C MET A 21 18.69 5.48 4.82
N ARG A 22 19.13 6.70 5.13
CA ARG A 22 19.02 7.24 6.49
C ARG A 22 17.55 7.45 6.82
N GLU A 23 17.14 7.14 8.06
CA GLU A 23 15.77 7.42 8.56
C GLU A 23 15.31 8.87 8.25
N GLU A 24 16.24 9.82 8.25
CA GLU A 24 15.99 11.21 7.84
C GLU A 24 15.49 11.37 6.40
N GLU A 25 15.96 10.53 5.48
CA GLU A 25 15.58 10.57 4.07
C GLU A 25 14.19 9.92 3.87
N ILE A 26 13.84 8.93 4.70
CA ILE A 26 12.49 8.35 4.75
C ILE A 26 11.48 9.41 5.23
N GLU A 27 11.80 10.17 6.28
CA GLU A 27 10.90 11.23 6.76
C GLU A 27 10.73 12.34 5.72
N LYS A 28 11.79 12.72 5.00
CA LYS A 28 11.69 13.65 3.87
C LYS A 28 10.78 13.10 2.77
N LEU A 29 10.90 11.82 2.42
CA LEU A 29 10.01 11.18 1.43
C LEU A 29 8.56 11.16 1.89
N ARG A 30 8.28 10.91 3.19
CA ARG A 30 6.93 11.02 3.75
C ARG A 30 6.37 12.44 3.63
N GLY A 31 7.21 13.45 3.87
CA GLY A 31 6.88 14.86 3.63
C GLY A 31 6.48 15.11 2.17
N VAL A 32 7.30 14.62 1.22
CA VAL A 32 7.01 14.73 -0.21
C VAL A 32 5.70 14.05 -0.59
N VAL A 33 5.40 12.86 -0.06
CA VAL A 33 4.13 12.18 -0.32
C VAL A 33 2.95 13.03 0.15
N LYS A 34 3.02 13.60 1.36
CA LYS A 34 1.97 14.49 1.89
C LYS A 34 1.79 15.74 1.01
N ASP A 35 2.87 16.33 0.54
CA ASP A 35 2.84 17.49 -0.36
C ASP A 35 2.28 17.14 -1.75
N CYS A 36 2.58 15.96 -2.28
CA CYS A 36 2.00 15.50 -3.54
C CYS A 36 0.49 15.25 -3.39
N VAL A 37 0.07 14.67 -2.27
CA VAL A 37 -1.35 14.44 -1.98
C VAL A 37 -2.10 15.76 -1.82
N SER A 38 -1.53 16.75 -1.10
CA SER A 38 -2.16 18.06 -0.94
C SER A 38 -2.28 18.84 -2.26
N LYS A 39 -1.35 18.62 -3.19
CA LYS A 39 -1.36 19.21 -4.54
C LYS A 39 -2.15 18.39 -5.57
N HIS A 40 -2.85 17.34 -5.16
CA HIS A 40 -3.57 16.41 -6.04
C HIS A 40 -2.70 15.74 -7.12
N LEU A 41 -1.39 15.62 -6.89
CA LEU A 41 -0.44 14.94 -7.77
C LEU A 41 -0.32 13.47 -7.38
N TYR A 42 -1.40 12.70 -7.58
CA TYR A 42 -1.50 11.32 -7.10
C TYR A 42 -0.51 10.37 -7.78
N SER A 43 -0.27 10.50 -9.08
CA SER A 43 0.69 9.65 -9.81
C SER A 43 2.12 9.80 -9.27
N SER A 44 2.53 11.01 -8.87
CA SER A 44 3.81 11.25 -8.20
C SER A 44 3.80 10.73 -6.76
N ALA A 45 2.72 10.94 -6.02
CA ALA A 45 2.57 10.43 -4.66
C ALA A 45 2.69 8.90 -4.61
N ILE A 46 2.11 8.19 -5.58
CA ILE A 46 2.20 6.74 -5.73
C ILE A 46 3.66 6.30 -5.90
N PHE A 47 4.42 6.95 -6.78
CA PHE A 47 5.82 6.61 -7.00
C PHE A 47 6.69 6.77 -5.73
N PHE A 48 6.49 7.86 -4.99
CA PHE A 48 7.23 8.09 -3.74
C PHE A 48 6.77 7.16 -2.60
N ALA A 49 5.47 6.90 -2.50
CA ALA A 49 4.92 6.02 -1.48
C ALA A 49 5.35 4.56 -1.67
N ASP A 50 5.46 4.09 -2.93
CA ASP A 50 5.98 2.75 -3.26
C ASP A 50 7.42 2.58 -2.74
N LYS A 51 8.25 3.63 -2.87
CA LYS A 51 9.60 3.65 -2.30
C LYS A 51 9.56 3.59 -0.77
N VAL A 52 8.75 4.43 -0.11
CA VAL A 52 8.65 4.46 1.36
C VAL A 52 8.23 3.10 1.92
N ILE A 53 7.27 2.42 1.28
CA ILE A 53 6.82 1.08 1.71
C ILE A 53 7.94 0.06 1.57
N ALA A 54 8.71 0.12 0.48
CA ALA A 54 9.83 -0.79 0.28
C ALA A 54 10.91 -0.66 1.38
N PHE A 55 11.00 0.50 2.06
CA PHE A 55 11.97 0.74 3.12
C PHE A 55 11.42 0.50 4.52
N THR A 56 10.24 1.03 4.87
CA THR A 56 9.73 0.99 6.25
C THR A 56 8.72 -0.13 6.51
N ASN A 57 8.07 -0.67 5.46
CA ASN A 57 7.02 -1.69 5.55
C ASN A 57 5.94 -1.45 6.65
N ASP A 58 5.73 -0.19 7.04
CA ASP A 58 4.73 0.16 8.06
C ASP A 58 3.31 0.05 7.51
N PRO A 59 2.34 -0.43 8.32
CA PRO A 59 0.93 -0.50 7.92
C PRO A 59 0.35 0.87 7.57
N VAL A 60 0.79 1.94 8.24
CA VAL A 60 0.33 3.31 7.98
C VAL A 60 0.73 3.79 6.58
N ASN A 61 1.94 3.47 6.12
CA ASN A 61 2.39 3.85 4.78
C ASN A 61 1.67 3.05 3.70
N ILE A 62 1.42 1.76 3.96
CA ILE A 62 0.62 0.90 3.08
C ILE A 62 -0.78 1.48 2.91
N TYR A 63 -1.39 2.01 3.99
CA TYR A 63 -2.69 2.68 3.91
C TYR A 63 -2.66 3.92 3.02
N ILE A 64 -1.70 4.82 3.25
CA ILE A 64 -1.55 6.06 2.48
C ILE A 64 -1.34 5.76 1.00
N TYR A 65 -0.56 4.73 0.68
CA TYR A 65 -0.35 4.31 -0.70
C TYR A 65 -1.60 3.70 -1.34
N ALA A 66 -2.30 2.81 -0.64
CA ALA A 66 -3.57 2.25 -1.11
C ALA A 66 -4.60 3.35 -1.36
N GLN A 67 -4.64 4.37 -0.49
CA GLN A 67 -5.50 5.53 -0.65
C GLN A 67 -5.10 6.39 -1.87
N ALA A 68 -3.81 6.62 -2.10
CA ALA A 68 -3.33 7.33 -3.29
C ALA A 68 -3.66 6.56 -4.59
N LEU A 69 -3.48 5.23 -4.60
CA LEU A 69 -3.88 4.37 -5.72
C LEU A 69 -5.38 4.41 -5.98
N TYR A 70 -6.20 4.46 -4.92
CA TYR A 70 -7.65 4.60 -5.03
C TYR A 70 -8.07 5.93 -5.68
N LEU A 71 -7.39 7.03 -5.31
CA LEU A 71 -7.65 8.35 -5.89
C LEU A 71 -7.18 8.45 -7.35
N ASP A 72 -6.18 7.67 -7.74
CA ASP A 72 -5.65 7.60 -9.11
C ASP A 72 -6.31 6.48 -9.96
N TYR A 73 -7.46 5.95 -9.53
CA TYR A 73 -8.24 4.92 -10.23
C TYR A 73 -7.56 3.54 -10.42
N HIS A 74 -6.46 3.28 -9.72
CA HIS A 74 -5.72 2.02 -9.80
C HIS A 74 -6.22 0.97 -8.80
N TYR A 75 -7.52 0.62 -8.86
CA TYR A 75 -8.20 -0.24 -7.88
C TYR A 75 -7.66 -1.67 -7.79
N CYS A 76 -7.35 -2.30 -8.92
CA CYS A 76 -6.81 -3.66 -8.93
C CYS A 76 -5.45 -3.74 -8.22
N ARG A 77 -4.58 -2.74 -8.47
CA ARG A 77 -3.27 -2.64 -7.82
C ARG A 77 -3.41 -2.40 -6.32
N ALA A 78 -4.34 -1.54 -5.90
CA ALA A 78 -4.63 -1.30 -4.49
C ALA A 78 -5.14 -2.57 -3.79
N TYR A 79 -6.04 -3.33 -4.44
CA TYR A 79 -6.56 -4.58 -3.88
C TYR A 79 -5.46 -5.63 -3.72
N HIS A 80 -4.61 -5.82 -4.73
CA HIS A 80 -3.48 -6.76 -4.65
C HIS A 80 -2.52 -6.41 -3.52
N LEU A 81 -2.21 -5.12 -3.37
CA LEU A 81 -1.37 -4.63 -2.26
C LEU A 81 -1.99 -4.98 -0.91
N LEU A 82 -3.27 -4.63 -0.69
CA LEU A 82 -3.98 -4.89 0.56
C LEU A 82 -4.08 -6.39 0.88
N ASN A 83 -4.28 -7.23 -0.14
CA ASN A 83 -4.36 -8.68 0.01
C ASN A 83 -2.98 -9.32 0.29
N SER A 84 -1.89 -8.73 -0.24
CA SER A 84 -0.52 -9.18 0.04
C SER A 84 -0.07 -8.85 1.47
N SER A 85 -0.57 -7.76 2.03
CA SER A 85 -0.32 -7.36 3.42
C SER A 85 -1.30 -8.05 4.37
N GLN A 86 -1.17 -9.36 4.55
CA GLN A 86 -2.13 -10.20 5.30
C GLN A 86 -2.29 -9.79 6.79
N ASN A 87 -1.31 -9.09 7.36
CA ASN A 87 -1.34 -8.53 8.73
C ASN A 87 -2.27 -7.31 8.90
N VAL A 88 -2.73 -6.72 7.79
CA VAL A 88 -3.42 -5.43 7.75
C VAL A 88 -4.95 -5.56 7.81
N LEU A 89 -5.47 -6.79 7.68
CA LEU A 89 -6.90 -7.08 7.79
C LEU A 89 -7.44 -7.01 9.23
N GLN A 90 -6.59 -6.84 10.25
CA GLN A 90 -7.04 -6.64 11.62
C GLN A 90 -7.80 -5.32 11.78
N ASP A 91 -7.33 -4.26 11.10
CA ASP A 91 -7.90 -2.93 11.19
C ASP A 91 -9.12 -2.74 10.26
N LEU A 92 -10.17 -2.14 10.81
CA LEU A 92 -11.45 -1.93 10.13
C LEU A 92 -11.29 -1.04 8.88
N GLN A 93 -10.36 -0.09 8.92
CA GLN A 93 -10.15 0.90 7.84
C GLN A 93 -9.65 0.23 6.56
N PHE A 94 -8.74 -0.73 6.66
CA PHE A 94 -8.22 -1.44 5.50
C PHE A 94 -9.24 -2.41 4.91
N ARG A 95 -10.05 -3.06 5.74
CA ARG A 95 -11.20 -3.85 5.28
C ARG A 95 -12.21 -3.01 4.52
N TYR A 96 -12.54 -1.82 5.04
CA TYR A 96 -13.41 -0.88 4.37
C TYR A 96 -12.84 -0.43 3.01
N LEU A 97 -11.56 -0.06 2.96
CA LEU A 97 -10.90 0.34 1.72
C LEU A 97 -10.85 -0.79 0.69
N ALA A 98 -10.51 -2.01 1.11
CA ALA A 98 -10.49 -3.19 0.24
C ALA A 98 -11.87 -3.50 -0.33
N ALA A 99 -12.92 -3.46 0.50
CA ALA A 99 -14.30 -3.65 0.06
C ALA A 99 -14.73 -2.57 -0.93
N LYS A 100 -14.33 -1.31 -0.68
CA LYS A 100 -14.60 -0.19 -1.58
C LYS A 100 -13.93 -0.37 -2.94
N CYS A 101 -12.67 -0.80 -2.97
CA CYS A 101 -11.95 -1.11 -4.21
C CYS A 101 -12.62 -2.25 -4.99
N LEU A 102 -13.02 -3.33 -4.30
CA LEU A 102 -13.68 -4.48 -4.94
C LEU A 102 -15.06 -4.11 -5.52
N TRP A 103 -15.83 -3.31 -4.78
CA TRP A 103 -17.14 -2.83 -5.25
C TRP A 103 -16.99 -1.98 -6.53
N LEU A 104 -16.02 -1.07 -6.56
CA LEU A 104 -15.74 -0.25 -7.75
C LEU A 104 -15.31 -1.07 -8.96
N VAL A 105 -14.48 -2.10 -8.78
CA VAL A 105 -14.11 -3.02 -9.88
C VAL A 105 -15.35 -3.77 -10.41
N GLY A 106 -16.25 -4.20 -9.50
CA GLY A 106 -17.49 -4.87 -9.89
C GLY A 106 -18.49 -3.95 -10.61
N VAL A 107 -18.65 -2.71 -10.15
CA VAL A 107 -19.55 -1.72 -10.77
C VAL A 107 -19.05 -1.33 -12.16
N ILE A 108 -17.76 -1.04 -12.31
CA ILE A 108 -17.16 -0.72 -13.62
C ILE A 108 -17.40 -1.88 -14.60
N PHE A 109 -17.27 -3.14 -14.17
CA PHE A 109 -17.50 -4.30 -15.04
C PHE A 109 -18.96 -4.40 -15.51
N VAL A 110 -19.93 -4.06 -14.66
CA VAL A 110 -21.36 -4.07 -15.02
C VAL A 110 -21.70 -2.91 -15.97
N ASP A 111 -21.13 -1.73 -15.74
CA ASP A 111 -21.36 -0.56 -16.60
C ASP A 111 -20.76 -0.76 -18.00
N TYR A 112 -19.59 -1.39 -18.12
CA TYR A 112 -18.97 -1.72 -19.41
C TYR A 112 -19.70 -2.85 -20.18
N LEU A 113 -20.42 -3.73 -19.49
CA LEU A 113 -21.20 -4.79 -20.13
C LEU A 113 -22.59 -4.32 -20.60
N THR A 114 -23.01 -3.12 -20.18
CA THR A 114 -24.32 -2.54 -20.50
C THR A 114 -24.27 -1.58 -21.71
N ILE A 115 -23.09 -1.40 -22.33
CA ILE A 115 -22.88 -0.68 -23.60
C ILE A 115 -22.62 -1.70 -24.72
#